data_AF-A0A091BBG9-F1
#
_entry.id   AF-A0A091BBG9-F1
#
_cell.length_a   1.000
_cell.length_b   1.000
_cell.length_c   1.000
_cell.angle_alpha   90.00
_cell.angle_beta   90.00
_cell.angle_gamma   90.00
#
_symmetry.space_group_name_H-M   'P 1'
#
loop_
_entity.id
_entity.type
_entity.pdbx_description
1 polymer ?
#
loop_
_entity_poly.entity_id
_entity_poly.type
_entity_poly.pdbx_seq_one_letter_code
_entity_poly.pdbx_strand_id
1 'polypeptide(L)'
;MEPATWGAIGALIGTVVGAAASIVTAFIATRHAASLQAADDQARRRDQGRAFQRETLLALQEALSDLLRLEARCHLEDRHAFRSTGIWGKNAVGESLSEENRLARRWAMILKERVEDDDLRVAIDGFCGQLTQVSLADSEAEAVTLFELNMRQATPMMEHIGRTLRAQYDH
;
A
#
# COMPACT_ATOMS: atom_id res chain seq x y z
N MET A 1 20.75 -45.74 -64.22
CA MET A 1 19.89 -44.74 -63.54
C MET A 1 20.28 -43.37 -64.05
N GLU A 2 19.33 -42.55 -64.48
CA GLU A 2 19.61 -41.22 -65.03
C GLU A 2 20.05 -40.24 -63.92
N PRO A 3 20.99 -39.32 -64.17
CA PRO A 3 21.41 -38.29 -63.21
C PRO A 3 20.25 -37.46 -62.64
N ALA A 4 19.17 -37.32 -63.42
CA ALA A 4 17.96 -36.60 -63.05
C ALA A 4 17.20 -37.23 -61.87
N THR A 5 17.20 -38.56 -61.73
CA THR A 5 16.48 -39.23 -60.63
C THR A 5 17.20 -39.07 -59.29
N TRP A 6 18.55 -39.09 -59.30
CA TRP A 6 19.35 -38.79 -58.12
C TRP A 6 19.23 -37.33 -57.67
N GLY A 7 19.17 -36.38 -58.62
CA GLY A 7 18.92 -34.97 -58.34
C GLY A 7 17.54 -34.74 -57.71
N ALA A 8 16.49 -35.40 -58.22
CA ALA A 8 15.14 -35.30 -57.69
C ALA A 8 15.00 -35.87 -56.26
N ILE A 9 15.62 -37.02 -55.99
CA ILE A 9 15.64 -37.63 -54.65
C ILE A 9 16.41 -36.72 -53.66
N GLY A 10 17.55 -36.16 -54.07
CA GLY A 10 18.31 -35.22 -53.24
C GLY A 10 17.53 -33.95 -52.90
N ALA A 11 16.80 -33.39 -53.87
CA ALA A 11 15.95 -32.22 -53.66
C ALA A 11 14.78 -32.51 -52.70
N LEU A 12 14.13 -33.67 -52.81
CA LEU A 12 13.04 -34.08 -51.92
C LEU A 12 13.52 -34.31 -50.48
N ILE A 13 14.69 -34.94 -50.30
CA ILE A 13 15.27 -35.12 -48.97
C ILE A 13 15.65 -33.75 -48.38
N GLY A 14 16.27 -32.87 -49.17
CA GLY A 14 16.65 -31.52 -48.75
C GLY A 14 15.46 -30.66 -48.31
N THR A 15 14.33 -30.71 -49.02
CA THR A 15 13.11 -29.97 -48.65
C THR A 15 12.46 -30.51 -47.39
N VAL A 16 12.39 -31.84 -47.21
CA VAL A 16 11.86 -32.45 -45.98
C VAL A 16 12.72 -32.08 -44.76
N VAL A 17 14.04 -32.18 -44.89
CA VAL A 17 14.97 -31.81 -43.81
C VAL A 17 14.89 -30.32 -43.50
N GLY A 18 14.83 -29.46 -44.53
CA GLY A 18 14.67 -28.01 -44.36
C GLY A 18 13.35 -27.63 -43.69
N ALA A 19 12.24 -28.26 -44.07
CA ALA A 19 10.93 -28.05 -43.45
C ALA A 19 10.92 -28.51 -41.99
N ALA A 20 11.47 -29.70 -41.70
CA ALA A 20 11.57 -30.22 -40.33
C ALA A 20 12.43 -29.32 -39.44
N ALA A 21 13.60 -28.88 -39.93
CA ALA A 21 14.47 -27.95 -39.21
C ALA A 21 13.77 -26.60 -38.95
N SER A 22 12.98 -26.11 -39.91
CA SER A 22 12.22 -24.86 -39.77
C SER A 22 11.12 -24.98 -38.71
N ILE A 23 10.39 -26.10 -38.67
CA ILE A 23 9.36 -26.37 -37.66
C ILE A 23 9.98 -26.45 -36.26
N VAL A 24 11.08 -27.17 -36.11
CA VAL A 24 11.79 -27.28 -34.82
C VAL A 24 12.28 -25.91 -34.35
N THR A 25 12.88 -25.12 -35.25
CA THR A 25 13.34 -23.76 -34.94
C THR A 25 12.18 -22.85 -34.54
N ALA A 26 11.07 -22.88 -35.29
CA ALA A 26 9.88 -22.11 -34.98
C ALA A 26 9.29 -22.50 -33.63
N PHE A 27 9.25 -23.80 -33.30
CA PHE A 27 8.77 -24.28 -32.00
C PHE A 27 9.66 -23.80 -30.85
N ILE A 28 10.98 -23.93 -30.97
CA ILE A 28 11.93 -23.44 -29.96
C ILE A 28 11.81 -21.93 -29.78
N ALA A 29 11.77 -21.16 -30.87
CA ALA A 29 11.61 -19.72 -30.84
C ALA A 29 10.29 -19.31 -30.17
N THR A 30 9.19 -20.00 -30.49
CA THR A 30 7.87 -19.75 -29.89
C THR A 30 7.87 -20.05 -28.39
N ARG A 31 8.50 -21.15 -27.97
CA ARG A 31 8.59 -21.52 -26.55
C ARG A 31 9.42 -20.52 -25.75
N HIS A 32 10.55 -20.08 -26.31
CA HIS A 32 11.39 -19.05 -25.70
C HIS A 32 10.66 -17.70 -25.62
N ALA A 33 9.99 -17.28 -26.71
CA ALA A 33 9.20 -16.05 -26.72
C ALA A 33 8.10 -16.08 -25.67
N ALA A 34 7.36 -17.18 -25.56
CA ALA A 34 6.31 -17.33 -24.53
C ALA A 34 6.87 -17.31 -23.10
N SER A 35 8.05 -17.91 -22.87
CA SER A 35 8.71 -17.88 -21.57
C SER A 35 9.20 -16.48 -21.20
N LEU A 36 9.78 -15.74 -22.15
CA LEU A 36 10.22 -14.36 -21.94
C LEU A 36 9.02 -13.45 -21.68
N GLN A 37 7.95 -13.61 -22.44
CA GLN A 37 6.72 -12.83 -22.25
C GLN A 37 6.07 -13.11 -20.89
N ALA A 38 6.05 -14.37 -20.44
CA ALA A 38 5.55 -14.70 -19.11
C ALA A 38 6.40 -14.09 -17.98
N ALA A 39 7.73 -14.08 -18.15
CA ALA A 39 8.65 -13.45 -17.19
C ALA A 39 8.47 -11.93 -17.15
N ASP A 40 8.32 -11.30 -18.32
CA ASP A 40 8.07 -9.86 -18.46
C ASP A 40 6.71 -9.47 -17.84
N ASP A 41 5.65 -10.22 -18.13
CA ASP A 41 4.34 -10.00 -17.53
C ASP A 41 4.37 -10.15 -16.00
N GLN A 42 5.13 -11.11 -15.49
CA GLN A 42 5.30 -11.28 -14.05
C GLN A 42 6.08 -10.12 -13.42
N ALA A 43 7.16 -9.66 -14.05
CA ALA A 43 7.93 -8.51 -13.60
C ALA A 43 7.06 -7.25 -13.58
N ARG A 44 6.32 -7.00 -14.65
CA ARG A 44 5.39 -5.87 -14.78
C ARG A 44 4.31 -5.88 -13.70
N ARG A 45 3.71 -7.04 -13.39
CA ARG A 45 2.72 -7.15 -12.30
C ARG A 45 3.33 -6.83 -10.93
N ARG A 46 4.57 -7.29 -10.67
CA ARG A 46 5.28 -6.95 -9.42
C ARG A 46 5.58 -5.46 -9.33
N ASP A 47 6.03 -4.84 -10.42
CA ASP A 47 6.31 -3.41 -10.46
C ASP A 47 5.05 -2.56 -10.25
N GLN A 48 3.93 -2.97 -10.85
CA GLN A 48 2.62 -2.36 -10.64
C GLN A 48 2.16 -2.50 -9.18
N GLY A 49 2.31 -3.68 -8.58
CA GLY A 49 1.99 -3.92 -7.16
C GLY A 49 2.81 -3.02 -6.24
N ARG A 50 4.13 -2.95 -6.45
CA ARG A 50 5.03 -2.06 -5.70
C ARG A 50 4.67 -0.59 -5.88
N ALA A 51 4.36 -0.15 -7.09
CA ALA A 51 3.93 1.22 -7.35
C ALA A 51 2.65 1.57 -6.57
N PHE A 52 1.65 0.68 -6.61
CA PHE A 52 0.42 0.82 -5.85
C PHE A 52 0.67 0.87 -4.33
N GLN A 53 1.55 0.02 -3.81
CA GLN A 53 1.91 0.04 -2.39
C GLN A 53 2.62 1.34 -1.99
N ARG A 54 3.54 1.85 -2.81
CA ARG A 54 4.20 3.16 -2.56
C ARG A 54 3.20 4.29 -2.49
N GLU A 55 2.31 4.40 -3.47
CA GLU A 55 1.26 5.43 -3.50
C GLU A 55 0.34 5.32 -2.29
N THR A 56 -0.06 4.10 -1.93
CA THR A 56 -0.90 3.84 -0.76
C THR A 56 -0.22 4.25 0.55
N LEU A 57 1.05 3.87 0.74
CA LEU A 57 1.80 4.18 1.96
C LEU A 57 2.07 5.69 2.09
N LEU A 58 2.39 6.38 0.99
CA LEU A 58 2.54 7.85 0.99
C LEU A 58 1.22 8.55 1.36
N ALA A 59 0.12 8.17 0.73
CA ALA A 59 -1.20 8.72 1.05
C ALA A 59 -1.61 8.42 2.50
N LEU A 60 -1.25 7.25 3.02
CA LEU A 60 -1.52 6.86 4.41
C LEU A 60 -0.73 7.73 5.40
N GLN A 61 0.54 8.04 5.11
CA GLN A 61 1.35 8.95 5.96
C GLN A 61 0.71 10.33 6.05
N GLU A 62 0.23 10.86 4.91
CA GLU A 62 -0.44 12.15 4.85
C GLU A 62 -1.76 12.10 5.65
N ALA A 63 -2.60 11.09 5.41
CA ALA A 63 -3.88 10.93 6.11
C ALA A 63 -3.71 10.77 7.64
N LEU A 64 -2.70 10.02 8.09
CA LEU A 64 -2.42 9.87 9.52
C LEU A 64 -1.84 11.16 10.14
N SER A 65 -1.03 11.92 9.39
CA SER A 65 -0.52 13.20 9.86
C SER A 65 -1.64 14.22 10.03
N ASP A 66 -2.56 14.27 9.06
CA ASP A 66 -3.76 15.10 9.15
C ASP A 66 -4.67 14.69 10.30
N LEU A 67 -4.88 13.38 10.48
CA LEU A 67 -5.63 12.86 11.61
C LEU A 67 -5.01 13.31 12.94
N LEU A 68 -3.70 13.15 13.12
CA LEU A 68 -3.01 13.56 14.34
C LEU A 68 -3.14 15.06 14.62
N ARG A 69 -3.02 15.88 13.58
CA ARG A 69 -3.22 17.33 13.69
C ARG A 69 -4.64 17.66 14.12
N LEU A 70 -5.64 16.97 13.57
CA LEU A 70 -7.05 17.19 13.89
C LEU A 70 -7.39 16.70 15.30
N GLU A 71 -6.86 15.55 15.72
CA GLU A 71 -6.98 15.06 17.11
C GLU A 71 -6.38 16.04 18.11
N ALA A 72 -5.21 16.62 17.81
CA ALA A 72 -4.60 17.65 18.65
C ALA A 72 -5.49 18.90 18.76
N ARG A 73 -6.15 19.30 17.68
CA ARG A 73 -7.12 20.42 17.70
C ARG A 73 -8.35 20.08 18.52
N CYS A 74 -8.94 18.89 18.34
CA CYS A 74 -10.09 18.43 19.13
C CYS A 74 -9.75 18.45 20.63
N HIS A 75 -8.60 17.85 21.00
CA HIS A 75 -8.13 17.83 22.37
C HIS A 75 -7.93 19.24 22.95
N LEU A 76 -7.38 20.17 22.16
CA LEU A 76 -7.20 21.56 22.58
C LEU A 76 -8.55 22.28 22.79
N GLU A 77 -9.53 22.08 21.91
CA GLU A 77 -10.87 22.63 22.05
C GLU A 77 -11.57 22.11 23.31
N ASP A 78 -11.50 20.80 23.58
CA ASP A 78 -12.07 20.20 24.80
C ASP A 78 -11.45 20.81 26.05
N ARG A 79 -10.13 21.03 26.05
CA ARG A 79 -9.43 21.67 27.16
C ARG A 79 -9.81 23.14 27.34
N HIS A 80 -9.95 23.89 26.26
CA HIS A 80 -10.42 25.27 26.34
C HIS A 80 -11.84 25.33 26.88
N ALA A 81 -12.71 24.46 26.40
CA ALA A 81 -14.09 24.39 26.83
C ALA A 81 -14.17 24.01 28.32
N PHE A 82 -13.41 23.01 28.76
CA PHE A 82 -13.31 22.64 30.18
C PHE A 82 -12.82 23.79 31.06
N ARG A 83 -11.78 24.53 30.62
CA ARG A 83 -11.29 25.71 31.37
C ARG A 83 -12.34 26.81 31.50
N SER A 84 -13.24 26.93 30.53
CA SER A 84 -14.31 27.93 30.55
C SER A 84 -15.54 27.49 31.35
N THR A 85 -15.90 26.20 31.34
CA THR A 85 -17.15 25.70 31.93
C THR A 85 -16.95 24.95 33.25
N GLY A 86 -15.75 24.43 33.52
CA GLY A 86 -15.46 23.51 34.62
C GLY A 86 -16.04 22.10 34.43
N ILE A 87 -16.61 21.79 33.25
CA ILE A 87 -17.29 20.52 32.96
C ILE A 87 -16.59 19.83 31.79
N TRP A 88 -16.02 18.65 32.03
CA TRP A 88 -15.32 17.84 31.01
C TRP A 88 -16.30 17.02 30.18
N GLY A 89 -15.96 16.74 28.91
CA GLY A 89 -16.65 15.77 28.05
C GLY A 89 -18.08 16.12 27.62
N LYS A 90 -18.61 17.28 28.02
CA LYS A 90 -19.99 17.72 27.67
C LYS A 90 -20.04 18.81 26.60
N ASN A 91 -18.89 19.33 26.19
CA ASN A 91 -18.80 20.34 25.16
C ASN A 91 -18.68 19.63 23.81
N ALA A 92 -19.49 20.04 22.84
CA ALA A 92 -19.35 19.55 21.48
C ALA A 92 -18.18 20.27 20.81
N VAL A 93 -17.26 19.50 20.22
CA VAL A 93 -16.28 20.00 19.26
C VAL A 93 -17.03 20.70 18.11
N GLY A 94 -16.49 21.80 17.58
CA GLY A 94 -17.13 22.53 16.49
C GLY A 94 -17.44 21.63 15.29
N GLU A 95 -18.60 21.82 14.65
CA GLU A 95 -19.11 20.94 13.58
C GLU A 95 -18.10 20.76 12.42
N SER A 96 -17.44 21.84 12.00
CA SER A 96 -16.40 21.79 10.97
C SER A 96 -15.23 20.89 11.38
N LEU A 97 -14.74 21.02 12.61
CA LEU A 97 -13.60 20.25 13.10
C LEU A 97 -13.99 18.77 13.29
N SER A 98 -15.20 18.52 13.78
CA SER A 98 -15.76 17.17 13.89
C SER A 98 -15.82 16.47 12.52
N GLU A 99 -16.33 17.15 11.49
CA GLU A 99 -16.40 16.60 10.14
C GLU A 99 -15.01 16.43 9.50
N GLU A 100 -14.10 17.39 9.66
CA GLU A 100 -12.70 17.26 9.21
C GLU A 100 -12.04 16.02 9.84
N ASN A 101 -12.17 15.84 11.16
CA ASN A 101 -11.63 14.69 11.88
C ASN A 101 -12.23 13.38 11.36
N ARG A 102 -13.57 13.32 11.21
CA ARG A 102 -14.28 12.15 10.70
C ARG A 102 -13.80 11.75 9.31
N LEU A 103 -13.59 12.72 8.41
CA LEU A 103 -13.10 12.48 7.06
C LEU A 103 -11.65 11.99 7.05
N ALA A 104 -10.76 12.62 7.82
CA ALA A 104 -9.37 12.19 7.94
C ALA A 104 -9.27 10.76 8.49
N ARG A 105 -10.03 10.45 9.54
CA ARG A 105 -10.10 9.11 10.13
C ARG A 105 -10.62 8.08 9.13
N ARG A 106 -11.68 8.40 8.38
CA ARG A 106 -12.20 7.54 7.32
C ARG A 106 -11.12 7.24 6.27
N TRP A 107 -10.38 8.24 5.83
CA TRP A 107 -9.32 8.05 4.84
C TRP A 107 -8.19 7.16 5.35
N ALA A 108 -7.73 7.38 6.60
CA ALA A 108 -6.74 6.51 7.23
C ALA A 108 -7.20 5.04 7.28
N MET A 109 -8.46 4.80 7.64
CA MET A 109 -9.03 3.43 7.68
C MET A 109 -9.11 2.77 6.30
N ILE A 110 -9.49 3.52 5.26
CA ILE A 110 -9.56 3.00 3.88
C ILE A 110 -8.15 2.66 3.38
N LEU A 111 -7.18 3.53 3.61
CA LEU A 111 -5.81 3.35 3.13
C LEU A 111 -5.11 2.21 3.87
N LYS A 112 -5.36 2.05 5.18
CA LYS A 112 -4.90 0.91 5.97
C LYS A 112 -5.28 -0.42 5.31
N GLU A 113 -6.52 -0.59 4.87
CA GLU A 113 -6.96 -1.86 4.23
C GLU A 113 -6.30 -2.15 2.87
N ARG A 114 -5.60 -1.19 2.28
CA ARG A 114 -4.87 -1.35 1.02
C ARG A 114 -3.39 -1.69 1.22
N VAL A 115 -2.90 -1.58 2.45
CA VAL A 115 -1.53 -1.95 2.81
C VAL A 115 -1.39 -3.47 2.78
N GLU A 116 -0.35 -3.97 2.10
CA GLU A 116 -0.07 -5.40 2.00
C GLU A 116 0.51 -6.00 3.31
N ASP A 117 1.19 -5.18 4.11
CA ASP A 117 1.82 -5.58 5.36
C ASP A 117 0.79 -5.65 6.51
N ASP A 118 0.47 -6.88 6.93
CA ASP A 118 -0.51 -7.16 7.99
C ASP A 118 -0.11 -6.61 9.36
N ASP A 119 1.17 -6.67 9.70
CA ASP A 119 1.67 -6.17 10.99
C ASP A 119 1.52 -4.64 11.04
N LEU A 120 1.81 -3.96 9.93
CA LEU A 120 1.57 -2.53 9.80
C LEU A 120 0.08 -2.20 9.89
N ARG A 121 -0.81 -3.00 9.26
CA ARG A 121 -2.27 -2.81 9.37
C ARG A 121 -2.74 -2.89 10.82
N VAL A 122 -2.32 -3.92 11.56
CA VAL A 122 -2.67 -4.11 12.98
C VAL A 122 -2.16 -2.95 13.83
N ALA A 123 -0.91 -2.50 13.59
CA ALA A 123 -0.32 -1.39 14.30
C ALA A 123 -1.14 -0.09 14.11
N ILE A 124 -1.50 0.23 12.87
CA ILE A 124 -2.31 1.41 12.53
C ILE A 124 -3.70 1.33 13.16
N ASP A 125 -4.34 0.15 13.12
CA ASP A 125 -5.65 -0.05 13.72
C ASP A 125 -5.64 0.21 15.23
N GLY A 126 -4.65 -0.35 15.93
CA GLY A 126 -4.43 -0.12 17.36
C GLY A 126 -4.22 1.36 17.67
N PHE A 127 -3.40 2.05 16.87
CA PHE A 127 -3.15 3.47 17.04
C PHE A 127 -4.39 4.34 16.82
N CYS A 128 -5.15 4.08 15.74
CA CYS A 128 -6.42 4.75 15.50
C CYS A 128 -7.43 4.51 16.64
N GLY A 129 -7.44 3.31 17.21
CA GLY A 129 -8.23 2.97 18.40
C GLY A 129 -7.82 3.78 19.63
N GLN A 130 -6.51 3.95 19.87
CA GLN A 130 -5.99 4.75 20.97
C GLN A 130 -6.29 6.25 20.83
N LEU A 131 -6.29 6.79 19.60
CA LEU A 131 -6.70 8.18 19.36
C LEU A 131 -8.14 8.42 19.81
N THR A 132 -9.05 7.47 19.53
CA THR A 132 -10.45 7.55 19.98
C THR A 132 -10.58 7.62 21.50
N GLN A 133 -9.67 6.99 22.26
CA GLN A 133 -9.72 7.01 23.73
C GLN A 133 -9.51 8.41 24.30
N VAL A 134 -8.81 9.31 23.61
CA VAL A 134 -8.63 10.69 24.07
C VAL A 134 -9.97 11.41 24.13
N SER A 135 -10.80 11.25 23.10
CA SER A 135 -12.13 11.86 23.01
C SER A 135 -13.16 11.21 23.93
N LEU A 136 -12.90 9.99 24.40
CA LEU A 136 -13.77 9.24 25.31
C LEU A 136 -13.34 9.31 26.78
N ALA A 137 -12.25 10.01 27.09
CA ALA A 137 -11.74 10.12 28.44
C ALA A 137 -12.75 10.80 29.38
N ASP A 138 -12.85 10.29 30.62
CA ASP A 138 -13.80 10.77 31.62
C ASP A 138 -13.30 12.04 32.34
N SER A 139 -12.03 12.40 32.16
CA SER A 139 -11.41 13.58 32.80
C SER A 139 -10.33 14.23 31.95
N GLU A 140 -10.03 15.51 32.20
CA GLU A 140 -8.91 16.22 31.55
C GLU A 140 -7.58 15.49 31.79
N ALA A 141 -7.35 15.02 33.02
CA ALA A 141 -6.09 14.37 33.40
C ALA A 141 -5.87 13.06 32.62
N GLU A 142 -6.93 12.26 32.48
CA GLU A 142 -6.91 11.05 31.65
C GLU A 142 -6.68 11.39 30.18
N ALA A 143 -7.43 12.35 29.64
CA ALA A 143 -7.29 12.77 28.24
C ALA A 143 -5.88 13.25 27.91
N VAL A 144 -5.26 14.04 28.80
CA VAL A 144 -3.87 14.52 28.64
C VAL A 144 -2.90 13.34 28.64
N THR A 145 -3.07 12.38 29.56
CA THR A 145 -2.21 11.20 29.66
C THR A 145 -2.28 10.35 28.40
N LEU A 146 -3.49 10.09 27.90
CA LEU A 146 -3.74 9.35 26.67
C LEU A 146 -3.19 10.10 25.45
N PHE A 147 -3.41 11.42 25.38
CA PHE A 147 -2.92 12.24 24.29
C PHE A 147 -1.38 12.23 24.21
N GLU A 148 -0.69 12.38 25.34
CA GLU A 148 0.77 12.30 25.41
C GLU A 148 1.29 10.92 25.01
N LEU A 149 0.62 9.85 25.44
CA LEU A 149 0.95 8.48 25.02
C LEU A 149 0.84 8.34 23.49
N ASN A 150 -0.26 8.81 22.91
CA ASN A 150 -0.50 8.76 21.47
C ASN A 150 0.55 9.57 20.69
N MET A 151 0.93 10.76 21.16
CA MET A 151 1.98 11.57 20.52
C MET A 151 3.34 10.87 20.56
N ARG A 152 3.65 10.14 21.65
CA ARG A 152 4.87 9.32 21.73
C ARG A 152 4.83 8.14 20.75
N GLN A 153 3.67 7.54 20.50
CA GLN A 153 3.49 6.42 19.59
C GLN A 153 3.41 6.82 18.12
N ALA A 154 3.07 8.07 17.83
CA ALA A 154 2.99 8.60 16.46
C ALA A 154 4.32 8.49 15.72
N THR A 155 5.45 8.79 16.37
CA THR A 155 6.77 8.75 15.72
C THR A 155 7.17 7.32 15.32
N PRO A 156 7.15 6.32 16.22
CA PRO A 156 7.39 4.93 15.84
C PRO A 156 6.45 4.41 14.73
N MET A 157 5.19 4.85 14.72
CA MET A 157 4.24 4.49 13.67
C MET A 157 4.67 5.02 12.30
N MET A 158 5.00 6.32 12.23
CA MET A 158 5.47 6.95 11.00
C MET A 158 6.79 6.35 10.51
N GLU A 159 7.69 5.97 11.42
CA GLU A 159 8.92 5.26 11.09
C GLU A 159 8.65 3.86 10.52
N HIS A 160 7.67 3.13 11.08
CA HIS A 160 7.27 1.82 10.56
C HIS A 160 6.77 1.97 9.12
N ILE A 161 5.84 2.89 8.85
CA ILE A 161 5.36 3.16 7.49
C ILE A 161 6.52 3.53 6.57
N GLY A 162 7.45 4.37 7.05
CA GLY A 162 8.64 4.75 6.27
C GLY A 162 9.57 3.58 5.94
N ARG A 163 9.72 2.60 6.84
CA ARG A 163 10.48 1.38 6.56
C ARG A 163 9.77 0.52 5.51
N THR A 164 8.47 0.28 5.66
CA THR A 164 7.67 -0.50 4.72
C THR A 164 7.66 0.16 3.33
N LEU A 165 7.59 1.49 3.28
CA LEU A 165 7.68 2.26 2.03
C LEU A 165 9.05 2.09 1.35
N ARG A 166 10.15 2.17 2.10
CA ARG A 166 11.50 1.97 1.54
C ARG A 166 11.71 0.57 0.98
N ALA A 167 11.15 -0.45 1.65
CA ALA A 167 11.19 -1.82 1.16
C ALA A 167 10.51 -2.00 -0.21
N GLN A 168 9.62 -1.08 -0.63
CA GLN A 168 9.00 -1.11 -1.97
C GLN A 168 9.91 -0.61 -3.09
N TYR A 169 11.09 -0.09 -2.76
CA TYR A 169 12.11 0.34 -3.74
C TYR A 169 13.24 -0.67 -3.91
N ASP A 170 13.40 -1.61 -2.96
CA ASP A 170 14.47 -2.60 -3.00
C ASP A 170 14.12 -3.73 -4.01
N HIS A 171 15.13 -4.15 -4.79
CA HIS A 171 15.02 -5.13 -5.89
C HIS A 171 15.18 -6.58 -5.44
#